data_AF-A0A3N0C0V8-F1
#
_entry.id   AF-A0A3N0C0V8-F1
#
_cell.length_a   1.000
_cell.length_b   1.000
_cell.length_c   1.000
_cell.angle_alpha   90.00
_cell.angle_beta   90.00
_cell.angle_gamma   90.00
#
_symmetry.space_group_name_H-M   'P 1'
#
loop_
_entity.id
_entity.type
_entity.pdbx_description
1 polymer ?
#
loop_
_entity_poly.entity_id
_entity_poly.type
_entity_poly.pdbx_seq_one_letter_code
_entity_poly.pdbx_strand_id
1 'polypeptide(L)'
;MTILEGQVFWGYDYDIYNKSNFMKSIMGMFSLMPPLHQYSGRVVLTKTELIILGDTDLNIPLYTIDEVYIGFDEIFPASSVKNLGLFWQPLRVKFRADETVYMVIDYNGINTNNKIWFDALQQILQ
;
A
#
# COMPACT_ATOMS: atom_id res chain seq x y z
N MET A 1 9.07 -14.04 14.42
CA MET A 1 7.69 -14.08 14.95
C MET A 1 6.88 -13.09 14.14
N THR A 2 5.80 -13.57 13.51
CA THR A 2 4.89 -12.75 12.70
C THR A 2 3.94 -11.98 13.61
N ILE A 3 3.73 -10.69 13.32
CA ILE A 3 2.78 -9.80 13.99
C ILE A 3 1.49 -9.70 13.17
N LEU A 4 1.63 -9.36 11.88
CA LEU A 4 0.53 -9.30 10.90
C LEU A 4 0.94 -10.00 9.61
N GLU A 5 -0.05 -10.51 8.89
CA GLU A 5 0.12 -11.12 7.57
C GLU A 5 -1.16 -10.91 6.75
N GLY A 6 -1.03 -10.66 5.44
CA GLY A 6 -2.17 -10.42 4.56
C GLY A 6 -1.80 -10.47 3.08
N GLN A 7 -2.81 -10.43 2.22
CA GLN A 7 -2.62 -10.26 0.77
C GLN A 7 -2.42 -8.78 0.47
N VAL A 8 -1.51 -8.46 -0.45
CA VAL A 8 -1.18 -7.06 -0.77
C VAL A 8 -1.18 -6.82 -2.28
N PHE A 9 -1.77 -5.70 -2.66
CA PHE A 9 -1.50 -5.03 -3.91
C PHE A 9 -0.58 -3.84 -3.63
N TRP A 10 0.54 -3.72 -4.33
CA TRP A 10 1.52 -2.67 -4.05
C TRP A 10 2.26 -2.18 -5.30
N GLY A 11 3.04 -1.12 -5.12
CA GLY A 11 3.99 -0.64 -6.12
C GLY A 11 4.83 0.51 -5.59
N TYR A 12 5.99 0.71 -6.20
CA TYR A 12 6.78 1.91 -5.96
C TYR A 12 6.09 3.15 -6.51
N ASP A 13 6.41 4.31 -5.94
CA ASP A 13 5.92 5.60 -6.40
C ASP A 13 6.13 5.82 -7.91
N TYR A 14 7.30 5.50 -8.46
CA TYR A 14 7.61 5.61 -9.89
C TYR A 14 6.75 4.67 -10.75
N ASP A 15 6.45 3.45 -10.27
CA ASP A 15 5.60 2.50 -10.97
C ASP A 15 4.15 2.98 -11.04
N ILE A 16 3.65 3.52 -9.92
CA ILE A 16 2.30 4.06 -9.83
C ILE A 16 2.20 5.37 -10.62
N TYR A 17 3.23 6.22 -10.58
CA TYR A 17 3.29 7.47 -11.34
C TYR A 17 3.19 7.24 -12.85
N ASN A 18 3.91 6.23 -13.37
CA ASN A 18 3.95 5.92 -14.79
C ASN A 18 2.63 5.35 -15.36
N LYS A 19 1.67 4.98 -14.51
CA LYS A 19 0.33 4.57 -14.97
C LYS A 19 -0.46 5.80 -15.42
N SER A 20 -1.07 5.72 -16.60
CA SER A 20 -1.81 6.86 -17.16
C SER A 20 -2.95 7.30 -16.23
N ASN A 21 -3.14 8.62 -16.09
CA ASN A 21 -4.21 9.19 -15.25
C ASN A 21 -5.61 8.71 -15.68
N PHE A 22 -5.79 8.41 -16.96
CA PHE A 22 -7.01 7.80 -17.48
C PHE A 22 -7.24 6.39 -16.91
N MET A 23 -6.21 5.54 -16.87
CA MET A 23 -6.29 4.22 -16.24
C MET A 23 -6.58 4.32 -14.75
N LYS A 24 -5.93 5.26 -14.05
CA LYS A 24 -6.20 5.53 -12.63
C LYS A 24 -7.68 5.85 -12.41
N SER A 25 -8.25 6.75 -13.21
CA SER A 25 -9.67 7.13 -13.09
C SER A 25 -10.65 5.99 -13.43
N ILE A 26 -10.31 5.10 -14.37
CA ILE A 26 -11.17 3.96 -14.72
C ILE A 26 -11.22 2.92 -13.59
N MET A 27 -10.09 2.66 -12.93
CA MET A 27 -10.05 1.73 -11.80
C MET A 27 -10.98 2.15 -10.66
N GLY A 28 -11.11 3.46 -10.43
CA GLY A 28 -12.06 4.01 -9.44
C GLY A 28 -13.55 3.76 -9.75
N MET A 29 -13.90 3.35 -10.98
CA MET A 29 -15.31 3.18 -11.38
C MET A 29 -15.85 1.74 -11.19
N PHE A 30 -14.98 0.74 -11.06
CA PHE A 30 -15.38 -0.67 -11.04
C PHE A 30 -14.95 -1.37 -9.75
N SER A 31 -15.89 -1.86 -8.94
CA SER A 31 -15.59 -2.49 -7.63
C SER A 31 -14.97 -3.89 -7.71
N LEU A 32 -14.93 -4.49 -8.90
CA LEU A 32 -14.33 -5.82 -9.11
C LEU A 32 -12.94 -5.72 -9.74
N MET A 33 -12.47 -4.50 -10.05
CA MET A 33 -11.09 -4.31 -10.47
C MET A 33 -10.19 -4.29 -9.23
N PRO A 34 -8.99 -4.87 -9.32
CA PRO A 34 -8.02 -4.71 -8.26
C PRO A 34 -7.67 -3.22 -8.10
N PRO A 35 -7.23 -2.80 -6.89
CA PRO A 35 -6.80 -1.44 -6.63
C PRO A 35 -5.67 -1.00 -7.58
N LEU A 36 -5.37 0.30 -7.64
CA LEU A 36 -4.21 0.80 -8.36
C LEU A 36 -2.92 0.18 -7.76
N HIS A 37 -2.22 -0.65 -8.54
CA HIS A 37 -1.01 -1.36 -8.12
C HIS A 37 -0.12 -1.74 -9.31
N GLN A 38 1.10 -2.17 -9.03
CA GLN A 38 2.03 -2.76 -10.00
C GLN A 38 2.27 -4.24 -9.74
N TYR A 39 2.38 -4.63 -8.47
CA TYR A 39 2.70 -5.98 -8.02
C TYR A 39 1.64 -6.48 -7.04
N SER A 40 1.51 -7.79 -6.95
CA SER A 40 0.67 -8.48 -5.99
C SER A 40 1.48 -9.51 -5.21
N GLY A 41 1.00 -9.86 -4.01
CA GLY A 41 1.65 -10.87 -3.20
C GLY A 41 1.10 -10.94 -1.79
N ARG A 42 1.96 -11.39 -0.89
CA ARG A 42 1.71 -11.53 0.54
C ARG A 42 2.65 -10.63 1.31
N VAL A 43 2.11 -9.84 2.23
CA VAL A 43 2.90 -8.99 3.13
C VAL A 43 2.92 -9.59 4.53
N VAL A 44 4.08 -9.52 5.19
CA VAL A 44 4.34 -10.04 6.54
C VAL A 44 5.04 -8.95 7.34
N LEU A 45 4.42 -8.55 8.45
CA LEU A 45 5.05 -7.67 9.44
C LEU A 45 5.66 -8.51 10.55
N THR A 46 6.93 -8.28 10.83
CA THR A 46 7.66 -8.87 11.96
C THR A 46 8.10 -7.76 12.92
N LYS A 47 8.88 -8.12 13.95
CA LYS A 47 9.44 -7.14 14.89
C LYS A 47 10.55 -6.28 14.29
N THR A 48 11.14 -6.69 13.17
CA THR A 48 12.35 -6.05 12.61
C THR A 48 12.20 -5.69 11.14
N GLU A 49 11.26 -6.30 10.44
CA GLU A 49 11.11 -6.17 8.99
C GLU A 49 9.64 -6.20 8.57
N LEU A 50 9.34 -5.45 7.50
CA LEU A 50 8.15 -5.59 6.67
C LEU A 50 8.56 -6.29 5.37
N ILE A 51 8.01 -7.47 5.12
CA ILE A 51 8.43 -8.35 4.02
C ILE A 51 7.26 -8.55 3.08
N ILE A 52 7.46 -8.36 1.79
CA ILE A 52 6.51 -8.69 0.72
C ILE A 52 7.10 -9.82 -0.12
N LEU A 53 6.27 -10.84 -0.38
CA LEU A 53 6.61 -12.02 -1.17
C LEU A 53 5.57 -12.20 -2.27
N GLY A 54 5.97 -12.41 -3.53
CA GLY A 54 4.99 -12.57 -4.61
C GLY A 54 5.57 -12.36 -6.00
N ASP A 55 4.94 -11.47 -6.78
CA ASP A 55 5.41 -11.12 -8.13
C ASP A 55 6.84 -10.58 -8.11
N THR A 56 7.16 -9.81 -7.07
CA THR A 56 8.52 -9.41 -6.72
C THR A 56 8.65 -9.36 -5.21
N ASP A 57 9.81 -9.78 -4.71
CA ASP A 57 10.09 -9.81 -3.28
C ASP A 57 10.68 -8.46 -2.84
N LEU A 58 10.18 -7.94 -1.72
CA LEU A 58 10.68 -6.71 -1.11
C LEU A 58 10.84 -6.93 0.39
N ASN A 59 12.05 -6.68 0.90
CA ASN A 59 12.31 -6.64 2.34
C ASN A 59 12.65 -5.20 2.75
N ILE A 60 11.84 -4.64 3.65
CA ILE A 60 12.03 -3.34 4.28
C ILE A 60 12.35 -3.55 5.77
N PRO A 61 13.62 -3.42 6.18
CA PRO A 61 13.95 -3.37 7.59
C PRO A 61 13.29 -2.17 8.25
N LEU A 62 12.60 -2.36 9.39
CA LEU A 62 11.82 -1.31 10.04
C LEU A 62 12.67 -0.11 10.46
N TYR A 63 13.94 -0.33 10.82
CA TYR A 63 14.88 0.75 11.16
C TYR A 63 15.20 1.68 9.97
N THR A 64 14.87 1.27 8.74
CA THR A 64 15.04 2.09 7.52
C THR A 64 13.79 2.86 7.16
N ILE A 65 12.67 2.64 7.84
CA ILE A 65 11.42 3.36 7.58
C ILE A 65 11.53 4.76 8.19
N ASP A 66 11.42 5.77 7.33
CA ASP A 66 11.46 7.16 7.71
C ASP A 66 10.06 7.67 8.07
N GLU A 67 9.06 7.28 7.27
CA GLU A 67 7.69 7.73 7.43
C GLU A 67 6.68 6.65 7.04
N VAL A 68 5.59 6.59 7.78
CA VAL A 68 4.41 5.79 7.44
C VAL A 68 3.21 6.73 7.40
N TYR A 69 2.45 6.70 6.31
CA TYR A 69 1.31 7.57 6.07
C TYR A 69 0.11 6.78 5.56
N ILE A 70 -1.10 7.26 5.86
CA ILE A 70 -2.34 6.74 5.29
C ILE A 70 -3.10 7.91 4.64
N GLY A 71 -3.39 7.80 3.35
CA GLY A 71 -4.03 8.89 2.62
C GLY A 71 -3.68 8.94 1.15
N PHE A 72 -4.33 9.86 0.44
CA PHE A 72 -4.13 10.09 -0.99
C PHE A 72 -3.12 11.21 -1.23
N ASP A 73 -2.49 11.17 -2.40
CA ASP A 73 -1.60 12.21 -2.90
C ASP A 73 -1.69 12.32 -4.44
N GLU A 74 -0.79 13.06 -5.06
CA GLU A 74 -0.76 13.24 -6.52
C GLU A 74 -0.44 11.95 -7.28
N ILE A 75 0.28 11.00 -6.66
CA ILE A 75 0.71 9.74 -7.28
C ILE A 75 -0.42 8.71 -7.17
N PHE A 76 -1.03 8.60 -5.99
CA PHE A 76 -2.18 7.76 -5.68
C PHE A 76 -3.40 8.65 -5.34
N PRO A 77 -4.10 9.19 -6.36
CA PRO A 77 -5.19 10.13 -6.14
C PRO A 77 -6.46 9.43 -5.68
N ALA A 78 -7.31 10.14 -4.93
CA ALA A 78 -8.62 9.64 -4.50
C ALA A 78 -9.50 9.18 -5.67
N SER A 79 -9.37 9.80 -6.85
CA SER A 79 -10.08 9.40 -8.07
C SER A 79 -9.73 8.00 -8.59
N SER A 80 -8.62 7.43 -8.11
CA SER A 80 -8.25 6.04 -8.43
C SER A 80 -8.98 5.00 -7.59
N VAL A 81 -9.77 5.44 -6.61
CA VAL A 81 -10.51 4.59 -5.68
C VAL A 81 -12.01 4.86 -5.80
N LYS A 82 -12.80 3.79 -5.67
CA LYS A 82 -14.25 3.89 -5.66
C LYS A 82 -14.76 4.84 -4.58
N ASN A 83 -15.79 5.62 -4.92
CA ASN A 83 -16.38 6.63 -4.04
C ASN A 83 -15.35 7.64 -3.52
N LEU A 84 -14.31 7.92 -4.31
CA LEU A 84 -13.23 8.86 -3.95
C LEU A 84 -12.57 8.54 -2.60
N GLY A 85 -12.47 7.25 -2.26
CA GLY A 85 -11.78 6.82 -1.05
C GLY A 85 -12.56 6.97 0.26
N LEU A 86 -13.90 7.07 0.20
CA LEU A 86 -14.74 7.20 1.39
C LEU A 86 -14.54 6.06 2.41
N PHE A 87 -14.17 4.86 1.95
CA PHE A 87 -14.06 3.67 2.80
C PHE A 87 -12.63 3.29 3.17
N TRP A 88 -11.65 3.62 2.34
CA TRP A 88 -10.26 3.24 2.56
C TRP A 88 -9.32 4.17 1.81
N GLN A 89 -8.07 4.19 2.28
CA GLN A 89 -6.97 4.97 1.72
C GLN A 89 -5.72 4.09 1.62
N PRO A 90 -4.80 4.34 0.66
CA PRO A 90 -3.59 3.55 0.53
C PRO A 90 -2.66 3.79 1.73
N LEU A 91 -1.91 2.74 2.09
CA LEU A 91 -0.83 2.82 3.07
C LEU A 91 0.45 3.15 2.33
N ARG A 92 1.12 4.24 2.70
CA ARG A 92 2.39 4.68 2.11
C ARG A 92 3.51 4.49 3.12
N VAL A 93 4.58 3.83 2.69
CA VAL A 93 5.79 3.64 3.50
C VAL A 93 6.96 4.25 2.74
N LYS A 94 7.62 5.22 3.38
CA LYS A 94 8.86 5.81 2.91
C LYS A 94 10.02 5.23 3.70
N PHE A 95 11.06 4.78 3.01
CA PHE A 95 12.19 4.11 3.60
C PHE A 95 13.47 4.37 2.82
N ARG A 96 14.62 4.17 3.48
CA ARG A 96 15.96 4.39 2.89
C ARG A 96 16.13 5.80 2.30
N ALA A 97 15.52 6.81 2.91
CA ALA A 97 15.51 8.22 2.53
C ALA A 97 14.73 8.61 1.26
N ASP A 98 14.68 7.76 0.23
CA ASP A 98 14.06 8.11 -1.06
C ASP A 98 13.10 7.06 -1.64
N GLU A 99 13.06 5.83 -1.12
CA GLU A 99 12.16 4.81 -1.64
C GLU A 99 10.76 4.98 -1.01
N THR A 100 9.72 4.97 -1.85
CA THR A 100 8.33 5.03 -1.41
C THR A 100 7.52 3.91 -2.04
N VAL A 101 6.80 3.15 -1.23
CA VAL A 101 5.83 2.15 -1.71
C VAL A 101 4.42 2.49 -1.24
N TYR A 102 3.45 2.21 -2.10
CA TYR A 102 2.03 2.25 -1.80
C TYR A 102 1.51 0.83 -1.66
N MET A 103 0.70 0.58 -0.64
CA MET A 103 0.14 -0.73 -0.34
C MET A 103 -1.37 -0.66 -0.13
N VAL A 104 -2.05 -1.69 -0.60
CA VAL A 104 -3.47 -1.95 -0.38
C VAL A 104 -3.60 -3.40 0.08
N ILE A 105 -3.86 -3.58 1.38
CA ILE A 105 -3.77 -4.86 2.07
C ILE A 105 -5.18 -5.40 2.34
N ASP A 106 -5.38 -6.69 2.03
CA ASP A 106 -6.63 -7.44 2.17
C ASP A 106 -7.84 -6.73 1.54
N TYR A 107 -7.66 -6.21 0.33
CA TYR A 107 -8.76 -5.58 -0.41
C TYR A 107 -9.85 -6.60 -0.75
N ASN A 108 -11.10 -6.30 -0.35
CA ASN A 108 -12.25 -7.18 -0.55
C ASN A 108 -13.32 -6.61 -1.51
N GLY A 109 -13.00 -5.56 -2.26
CA GLY A 109 -13.94 -4.84 -3.14
C GLY A 109 -14.57 -3.59 -2.51
N ILE A 110 -14.58 -3.49 -1.18
CA ILE A 110 -15.22 -2.39 -0.44
C ILE A 110 -14.23 -1.69 0.50
N ASN A 111 -13.42 -2.47 1.22
CA ASN A 111 -12.50 -1.97 2.24
C ASN A 111 -11.15 -2.69 2.19
N THR A 112 -10.23 -2.28 3.07
CA THR A 112 -8.87 -2.81 3.23
C THR A 112 -8.53 -2.90 4.71
N ASN A 113 -7.46 -3.62 5.04
CA ASN A 113 -6.88 -3.64 6.38
C ASN A 113 -5.80 -2.56 6.60
N ASN A 114 -5.61 -1.62 5.66
CA ASN A 114 -4.52 -0.64 5.71
C ASN A 114 -4.44 0.15 7.03
N LYS A 115 -5.57 0.49 7.65
CA LYS A 115 -5.56 1.19 8.94
C LYS A 115 -4.96 0.35 10.07
N ILE A 116 -5.26 -0.95 10.12
CA ILE A 116 -4.71 -1.87 11.13
C ILE A 116 -3.19 -1.94 10.98
N TRP A 117 -2.72 -2.03 9.73
CA TRP A 117 -1.29 -2.05 9.41
C TRP A 117 -0.59 -0.73 9.74
N PHE A 118 -1.23 0.41 9.43
CA PHE A 118 -0.74 1.74 9.80
C PHE A 118 -0.56 1.87 11.32
N ASP A 119 -1.60 1.53 12.10
CA ASP A 119 -1.57 1.63 13.55
C ASP A 119 -0.47 0.73 14.15
N ALA A 120 -0.30 -0.49 13.63
CA ALA A 120 0.74 -1.42 14.07
C ALA A 120 2.16 -0.91 13.74
N LEU A 121 2.39 -0.40 12.54
CA LEU A 121 3.68 0.18 12.16
C LEU A 121 4.02 1.40 13.01
N GLN A 122 3.05 2.30 13.22
CA GLN A 122 3.22 3.47 14.10
C GLN A 122 3.59 3.05 15.52
N GLN A 123 2.97 2.00 16.07
CA GLN A 123 3.29 1.51 17.41
C GLN A 123 4.71 0.92 17.51
N ILE A 124 5.22 0.30 16.44
CA ILE A 124 6.55 -0.34 16.44
C ILE A 124 7.67 0.68 16.21
N LEU A 125 7.40 1.75 15.45
CA LEU A 125 8.39 2.78 15.08
C LEU A 125 8.53 3.90 16.12
N GLN A 126 7.66 3.94 17.14
CA GLN A 126 7.76 4.82 18.32
C GLN A 126 8.84 4.33 19.29
#